data_AF-A0A7I9W0I6-F1
#
_entry.id   AF-A0A7I9W0I6-F1
#
_cell.length_a   1.000
_cell.length_b   1.000
_cell.length_c   1.000
_cell.angle_alpha   90.00
_cell.angle_beta   90.00
_cell.angle_gamma   90.00
#
_symmetry.space_group_name_H-M   'P 1'
#
loop_
_entity.id
_entity.type
_entity.pdbx_description
1 polymer ?
#
loop_
_entity_poly.entity_id
_entity_poly.type
_entity_poly.pdbx_seq_one_letter_code
_entity_poly.pdbx_strand_id
1 'polypeptide(L)'
;MEVVVGQQLWAGVDAGKSEHHCVVIDGDGQRLLSQRVANDETVLLELIQAVITLADGGDVTWAIDLNHGGAALLITLLITHEQRLLYIPGRTVYHASGGYRGDGKTDAKDAAIIADQARMRRDLQPLRAGDEIAVDLRILTARRIDLVADRTRAINRLRAQLLEYFPALERAFDYGHSKAALILLTGYQTPDALRRAGVARLEAWLRKRKAYNATAVAATAIAAANAQHSTVPGQQIAAAMVARLARR
;
A
#
# COMPACT_ATOMS: atom_id res chain seq x y z
N MET A 1 -12.98 54.84 -4.90
CA MET A 1 -12.41 53.66 -4.22
C MET A 1 -12.82 52.47 -5.06
N GLU A 2 -11.98 52.14 -6.04
CA GLU A 2 -12.22 50.99 -6.92
C GLU A 2 -12.05 49.75 -6.07
N VAL A 3 -13.14 49.00 -5.87
CA VAL A 3 -13.05 47.68 -5.25
C VAL A 3 -12.35 46.82 -6.30
N VAL A 4 -11.07 46.52 -6.10
CA VAL A 4 -10.37 45.50 -6.89
C VAL A 4 -11.08 44.18 -6.58
N VAL A 5 -11.96 43.76 -7.48
CA VAL A 5 -12.67 42.49 -7.37
C VAL A 5 -11.69 41.43 -7.85
N GLY A 6 -10.95 40.82 -6.92
CA GLY A 6 -10.09 39.68 -7.24
C GLY A 6 -10.88 38.57 -7.94
N GLN A 7 -10.26 37.90 -8.90
CA GLN A 7 -10.94 36.88 -9.72
C GLN A 7 -10.94 35.55 -8.98
N GLN A 8 -12.11 34.91 -8.83
CA GLN A 8 -12.18 33.54 -8.31
C GLN A 8 -11.67 32.56 -9.37
N LEU A 9 -10.70 31.73 -8.98
CA LEU A 9 -10.05 30.76 -9.85
C LEU A 9 -10.17 29.34 -9.31
N TRP A 10 -10.19 28.39 -10.24
CA TRP A 10 -10.15 26.95 -9.95
C TRP A 10 -8.95 26.33 -10.65
N ALA A 11 -8.07 25.72 -9.87
CA ALA A 11 -6.88 25.03 -10.35
C ALA A 11 -7.07 23.52 -10.22
N GLY A 12 -7.24 22.83 -11.35
CA GLY A 12 -7.31 21.38 -11.39
C GLY A 12 -5.96 20.76 -11.72
N VAL A 13 -5.57 19.76 -10.94
CA VAL A 13 -4.29 19.07 -11.10
C VAL A 13 -4.52 17.59 -11.32
N ASP A 14 -4.12 17.09 -12.49
CA ASP A 14 -3.95 15.66 -12.72
C ASP A 14 -2.56 15.25 -12.22
N ALA A 15 -2.53 14.44 -11.16
CA ALA A 15 -1.30 14.19 -10.42
C ALA A 15 -0.58 12.92 -10.89
N GLY A 16 0.57 13.08 -11.55
CA GLY A 16 1.46 11.97 -11.88
C GLY A 16 2.59 11.74 -10.86
N LYS A 17 3.43 10.72 -11.14
CA LYS A 17 4.60 10.39 -10.29
C LYS A 17 5.75 11.39 -10.48
N SER A 18 6.13 11.66 -11.72
CA SER A 18 7.27 12.51 -12.07
C SER A 18 6.84 13.94 -12.41
N GLU A 19 5.63 14.09 -12.93
CA GLU A 19 5.09 15.37 -13.37
C GLU A 19 3.59 15.39 -13.08
N HIS A 20 3.06 16.59 -12.91
CA HIS A 20 1.64 16.90 -12.83
C HIS A 20 1.24 17.72 -14.04
N HIS A 21 -0.05 17.72 -14.38
CA HIS A 21 -0.60 18.70 -15.29
C HIS A 21 -1.57 19.61 -14.53
N CYS A 22 -1.31 20.90 -14.54
CA CYS A 22 -2.17 21.91 -13.89
C CYS A 22 -2.91 22.71 -14.94
N VAL A 23 -4.23 22.84 -14.76
CA VAL A 23 -5.08 23.74 -15.54
C VAL A 23 -5.81 24.68 -14.59
N VAL A 24 -5.78 25.97 -14.89
CA VAL A 24 -6.53 27.00 -14.15
C VAL A 24 -7.63 27.55 -15.02
N ILE A 25 -8.82 27.63 -14.44
CA ILE A 25 -10.00 28.24 -15.07
C ILE A 25 -10.59 29.33 -14.17
N ASP A 26 -11.33 30.25 -14.78
CA ASP A 26 -12.13 31.25 -14.07
C ASP A 26 -13.57 30.78 -13.79
N GLY A 27 -14.40 31.70 -13.27
CA GLY A 27 -15.81 31.46 -12.95
C GLY A 27 -16.67 31.07 -14.15
N ASP A 28 -16.29 31.49 -15.35
CA ASP A 28 -16.98 31.17 -16.61
C ASP A 28 -16.45 29.89 -17.25
N GLY A 29 -15.43 29.26 -16.65
CA GLY A 29 -14.77 28.06 -17.16
C GLY A 29 -13.75 28.36 -18.27
N GLN A 30 -13.36 29.63 -18.47
CA GLN A 30 -12.32 29.99 -19.41
C GLN A 30 -10.95 29.58 -18.86
N ARG A 31 -10.15 28.96 -19.72
CA ARG A 31 -8.82 28.48 -19.35
C ARG A 31 -7.82 29.64 -19.35
N LEU A 32 -7.21 29.88 -18.20
CA LEU A 32 -6.19 30.92 -18.01
C LEU A 32 -4.77 30.36 -18.03
N LEU A 33 -4.59 29.11 -17.59
CA LEU A 33 -3.29 28.45 -17.53
C LEU A 33 -3.44 26.95 -17.83
N SER A 34 -2.45 26.38 -18.49
CA SER A 34 -2.33 24.94 -18.72
C SER A 34 -0.87 24.58 -18.89
N GLN A 35 -0.28 23.94 -17.89
CA GLN A 35 1.13 23.56 -17.95
C GLN A 35 1.40 22.21 -17.29
N ARG A 36 2.42 21.54 -17.81
CA ARG A 36 3.01 20.36 -17.20
C ARG A 36 4.10 20.82 -16.24
N VAL A 37 4.10 20.27 -15.04
CA VAL A 37 4.89 20.76 -13.89
C VAL A 37 5.64 19.58 -13.32
N ALA A 38 6.96 19.68 -13.16
CA ALA A 38 7.74 18.63 -12.53
C ALA A 38 7.30 18.46 -11.06
N ASN A 39 7.32 17.22 -10.57
CA ASN A 39 7.10 16.93 -9.15
C ASN A 39 8.37 17.25 -8.35
N ASP A 40 8.68 18.53 -8.28
CA ASP A 40 9.84 19.14 -7.61
C ASP A 40 9.35 20.33 -6.79
N GLU A 41 9.87 20.48 -5.58
CA GLU A 41 9.40 21.49 -4.62
C GLU A 41 9.52 22.91 -5.17
N THR A 42 10.63 23.25 -5.83
CA THR A 42 10.86 24.60 -6.36
C THR A 42 9.85 24.91 -7.45
N VAL A 43 9.67 23.98 -8.40
CA VAL A 43 8.77 24.14 -9.54
C VAL A 43 7.30 24.19 -9.09
N LEU A 44 6.94 23.42 -8.06
CA LEU A 44 5.59 23.44 -7.48
C LEU A 44 5.31 24.74 -6.73
N LEU A 45 6.29 25.28 -5.99
CA LEU A 45 6.16 26.59 -5.35
C LEU A 45 6.01 27.72 -6.37
N GLU A 46 6.76 27.67 -7.47
CA GLU A 46 6.60 28.60 -8.60
C GLU A 46 5.21 28.51 -9.22
N LEU A 47 4.68 27.29 -9.42
CA LEU A 47 3.30 27.08 -9.88
C LEU A 47 2.30 27.74 -8.92
N ILE A 48 2.39 27.44 -7.62
CA ILE A 48 1.46 27.97 -6.61
C ILE A 48 1.49 29.49 -6.63
N GLN A 49 2.68 30.09 -6.62
CA GLN A 49 2.83 31.54 -6.68
C GLN A 49 2.25 32.13 -7.97
N ALA A 50 2.49 31.51 -9.13
CA ALA A 50 1.94 31.96 -10.41
C ALA A 50 0.41 31.97 -10.41
N VAL A 51 -0.23 30.94 -9.83
CA VAL A 51 -1.70 30.86 -9.74
C VAL A 51 -2.27 31.86 -8.75
N ILE A 52 -1.62 32.08 -7.60
CA ILE A 52 -2.03 33.10 -6.63
C ILE A 52 -1.94 34.49 -7.24
N THR A 53 -0.84 34.80 -7.93
CA THR A 53 -0.68 36.08 -8.64
C THR A 53 -1.75 36.25 -9.71
N LEU A 54 -2.10 35.19 -10.44
CA LEU A 54 -3.15 35.22 -11.46
C LEU A 54 -4.54 35.54 -10.89
N ALA A 55 -4.81 35.17 -9.63
CA ALA A 55 -6.08 35.48 -8.98
C ALA A 55 -6.22 36.97 -8.59
N ASP A 56 -5.12 37.72 -8.56
CA ASP A 56 -5.06 39.15 -8.25
C ASP A 56 -5.83 39.52 -6.95
N GLY A 57 -5.53 38.78 -5.87
CA GLY A 57 -6.20 38.93 -4.58
C GLY A 57 -7.57 38.23 -4.46
N GLY A 58 -8.00 37.50 -5.49
CA GLY A 58 -9.17 36.62 -5.46
C GLY A 58 -8.87 35.25 -4.85
N ASP A 59 -9.94 34.48 -4.58
CA ASP A 59 -9.81 33.13 -4.01
C ASP A 59 -9.37 32.11 -5.07
N VAL A 60 -8.42 31.26 -4.71
CA VAL A 60 -8.03 30.08 -5.50
C VAL A 60 -8.55 28.81 -4.84
N THR A 61 -9.30 28.00 -5.57
CA THR A 61 -9.68 26.65 -5.17
C THR A 61 -8.92 25.62 -5.99
N TRP A 62 -8.07 24.85 -5.34
CA TRP A 62 -7.34 23.74 -5.93
C TRP A 62 -8.16 22.45 -5.86
N ALA A 63 -8.00 21.59 -6.86
CA ALA A 63 -8.58 20.26 -6.87
C ALA A 63 -7.61 19.23 -7.46
N ILE A 64 -7.58 18.05 -6.86
CA ILE A 64 -6.66 16.96 -7.24
C ILE A 64 -7.39 15.62 -7.25
N ASP A 65 -6.95 14.70 -8.11
CA ASP A 65 -7.56 13.39 -8.27
C ASP A 65 -6.90 12.25 -7.48
N LEU A 66 -5.73 12.54 -6.91
CA LEU A 66 -4.97 11.69 -5.99
C LEU A 66 -4.78 12.39 -4.64
N ASN A 67 -4.91 11.63 -3.56
CA ASN A 67 -4.66 12.10 -2.19
C ASN A 67 -3.43 11.42 -1.55
N HIS A 68 -2.56 10.81 -2.36
CA HIS A 68 -1.31 10.15 -1.96
C HIS A 68 -0.37 9.92 -3.15
N GLY A 69 0.81 9.39 -2.87
CA GLY A 69 1.78 8.99 -3.89
C GLY A 69 2.38 10.22 -4.56
N GLY A 70 2.30 10.30 -5.89
CA GLY A 70 2.83 11.42 -6.67
C GLY A 70 2.30 12.79 -6.21
N ALA A 71 1.06 12.85 -5.73
CA ALA A 71 0.44 14.08 -5.23
C ALA A 71 0.93 14.56 -3.86
N ALA A 72 1.65 13.73 -3.10
CA ALA A 72 1.90 14.00 -1.68
C ALA A 72 2.63 15.33 -1.43
N LEU A 73 3.67 15.64 -2.22
CA LEU A 73 4.43 16.89 -2.08
C LEU A 73 3.55 18.11 -2.39
N LEU A 74 2.85 18.11 -3.53
CA LEU A 74 1.95 19.21 -3.90
C LEU A 74 0.86 19.44 -2.84
N ILE A 75 0.26 18.38 -2.30
CA ILE A 75 -0.74 18.47 -1.23
C ILE A 75 -0.15 19.17 -0.01
N THR A 76 1.04 18.75 0.44
CA THR A 76 1.73 19.36 1.59
C THR A 76 2.00 20.85 1.35
N LEU A 77 2.52 21.22 0.19
CA LEU A 77 2.79 22.61 -0.15
C LEU A 77 1.50 23.45 -0.18
N LEU A 78 0.44 22.96 -0.83
CA LEU A 78 -0.86 23.67 -0.85
C LEU A 78 -1.41 23.90 0.56
N ILE A 79 -1.39 22.88 1.43
CA ILE A 79 -1.84 23.01 2.82
C ILE A 79 -0.97 24.00 3.60
N THR A 80 0.36 23.92 3.44
CA THR A 80 1.33 24.78 4.15
C THR A 80 1.19 26.24 3.75
N HIS A 81 0.80 26.50 2.50
CA HIS A 81 0.52 27.83 1.96
C HIS A 81 -0.97 28.23 2.10
N GLU A 82 -1.71 27.58 3.01
CA GLU A 82 -3.11 27.88 3.35
C GLU A 82 -4.06 27.88 2.14
N GLN A 83 -3.72 27.12 1.10
CA GLN A 83 -4.53 27.01 -0.11
C GLN A 83 -5.72 26.08 0.12
N ARG A 84 -6.88 26.48 -0.40
CA ARG A 84 -8.08 25.64 -0.36
C ARG A 84 -7.92 24.48 -1.35
N LEU A 85 -7.82 23.26 -0.84
CA LEU A 85 -7.64 22.05 -1.64
C LEU A 85 -8.85 21.11 -1.51
N LEU A 86 -9.38 20.66 -2.65
CA LEU A 86 -10.44 19.66 -2.77
C LEU A 86 -9.88 18.35 -3.33
N TYR A 87 -10.41 17.23 -2.86
CA TYR A 87 -10.10 15.91 -3.43
C TYR A 87 -11.29 15.39 -4.26
N ILE A 88 -11.03 15.03 -5.52
CA ILE A 88 -12.03 14.45 -6.43
C ILE A 88 -11.52 13.09 -6.90
N PRO A 89 -12.00 11.95 -6.35
CA PRO A 89 -11.45 10.65 -6.70
C PRO A 89 -11.39 10.42 -8.21
N GLY A 90 -10.27 9.92 -8.74
CA GLY A 90 -10.08 9.75 -10.19
C GLY A 90 -11.17 8.94 -10.91
N ARG A 91 -11.87 8.02 -10.21
CA ARG A 91 -13.05 7.34 -10.78
C ARG A 91 -14.21 8.31 -11.06
N THR A 92 -14.41 9.29 -10.21
CA THR A 92 -15.40 10.37 -10.39
C THR A 92 -15.03 11.23 -11.60
N VAL A 93 -13.75 11.59 -11.73
CA VAL A 93 -13.22 12.33 -12.89
C VAL A 93 -13.44 11.53 -14.18
N TYR A 94 -13.11 10.23 -14.15
CA TYR A 94 -13.33 9.32 -15.27
C TYR A 94 -14.80 9.25 -15.70
N HIS A 95 -15.74 9.12 -14.76
CA HIS A 95 -17.17 9.13 -15.08
C HIS A 95 -17.64 10.48 -15.64
N ALA A 96 -17.11 11.60 -15.14
CA ALA A 96 -17.43 12.92 -15.66
C ALA A 96 -16.86 13.15 -17.07
N SER A 97 -15.70 12.56 -17.39
CA SER A 97 -14.97 12.79 -18.64
C SER A 97 -15.78 12.53 -19.91
N GLY A 98 -16.76 11.63 -19.87
CA GLY A 98 -17.66 11.34 -20.99
C GLY A 98 -18.61 12.48 -21.37
N GLY A 99 -18.81 13.45 -20.48
CA GLY A 99 -19.60 14.67 -20.75
C GLY A 99 -18.81 15.82 -21.36
N TYR A 100 -17.48 15.71 -21.47
CA TYR A 100 -16.60 16.76 -21.99
C TYR A 100 -16.21 16.50 -23.45
N ARG A 101 -16.06 17.58 -24.24
CA ARG A 101 -15.71 17.50 -25.67
C ARG A 101 -14.33 16.88 -25.90
N GLY A 102 -14.19 16.13 -27.00
CA GLY A 102 -12.94 15.55 -27.49
C GLY A 102 -12.76 14.07 -27.13
N ASP A 103 -12.37 13.26 -28.11
CA ASP A 103 -12.05 11.84 -27.91
C ASP A 103 -10.56 11.68 -27.57
N GLY A 104 -10.29 11.02 -26.45
CA GLY A 104 -8.93 10.76 -25.97
C GLY A 104 -8.70 11.20 -24.52
N LYS A 105 -7.92 10.39 -23.80
CA LYS A 105 -7.41 10.72 -22.47
C LYS A 105 -6.12 11.51 -22.61
N THR A 106 -6.06 12.71 -22.04
CA THR A 106 -4.82 13.49 -21.92
C THR A 106 -4.77 14.14 -20.54
N ASP A 107 -3.59 14.25 -19.96
CA ASP A 107 -3.43 14.81 -18.61
C ASP A 107 -3.94 16.26 -18.53
N ALA A 108 -3.78 17.02 -19.62
CA ALA A 108 -4.35 18.38 -19.75
C ALA A 108 -5.88 18.43 -19.79
N LYS A 109 -6.53 17.37 -20.32
CA LYS A 109 -7.99 17.25 -20.32
C LYS A 109 -8.47 16.86 -18.93
N ASP A 110 -7.82 15.89 -18.30
CA ASP A 110 -8.18 15.41 -16.97
C ASP A 110 -8.03 16.54 -15.93
N ALA A 111 -6.93 17.30 -15.98
CA ALA A 111 -6.72 18.49 -15.17
C ALA A 111 -7.81 19.56 -15.36
N ALA A 112 -8.24 19.79 -16.60
CA ALA A 112 -9.32 20.75 -16.90
C ALA A 112 -10.68 20.27 -16.37
N ILE A 113 -10.97 18.97 -16.47
CA ILE A 113 -12.18 18.36 -15.90
C ILE A 113 -12.16 18.50 -14.38
N ILE A 114 -11.02 18.25 -13.73
CA ILE A 114 -10.86 18.39 -12.28
C ILE A 114 -11.15 19.84 -11.84
N ALA A 115 -10.60 20.83 -12.55
CA ALA A 115 -10.84 22.25 -12.28
C ALA A 115 -12.33 22.60 -12.40
N ASP A 116 -12.97 22.14 -13.48
CA ASP A 116 -14.36 22.46 -13.78
C ASP A 116 -15.34 21.73 -12.85
N GLN A 117 -15.06 20.49 -12.47
CA GLN A 117 -15.83 19.78 -11.45
C GLN A 117 -15.75 20.49 -10.09
N ALA A 118 -14.58 21.01 -9.71
CA ALA A 118 -14.41 21.79 -8.49
C ALA A 118 -15.18 23.12 -8.52
N ARG A 119 -15.28 23.74 -9.71
CA ARG A 119 -16.07 24.95 -9.94
C ARG A 119 -17.57 24.71 -9.81
N MET A 120 -18.06 23.61 -10.39
CA MET A 120 -19.50 23.33 -10.45
C MET A 120 -20.07 22.67 -9.18
N ARG A 121 -19.28 21.83 -8.51
CA ARG A 121 -19.77 21.02 -7.37
C ARG A 121 -19.57 21.73 -6.04
N ARG A 122 -20.60 21.67 -5.19
CA ARG A 122 -20.58 22.22 -3.82
C ARG A 122 -20.49 21.16 -2.71
N ASP A 123 -20.59 19.88 -3.07
CA ASP A 123 -20.59 18.74 -2.16
C ASP A 123 -19.20 18.13 -1.93
N LEU A 124 -18.16 18.68 -2.56
CA LEU A 124 -16.78 18.22 -2.41
C LEU A 124 -16.21 18.63 -1.05
N GLN A 125 -15.57 17.69 -0.36
CA GLN A 125 -14.94 17.94 0.92
C GLN A 125 -13.51 18.47 0.75
N PRO A 126 -13.14 19.55 1.47
CA PRO A 126 -11.76 20.01 1.53
C PRO A 126 -10.85 18.99 2.22
N LEU A 127 -9.66 18.79 1.65
CA LEU A 127 -8.58 18.11 2.34
C LEU A 127 -8.06 19.04 3.45
N ARG A 128 -7.90 18.55 4.68
CA ARG A 128 -7.47 19.37 5.82
C ARG A 128 -6.17 18.83 6.40
N ALA A 129 -5.35 19.70 6.99
CA ALA A 129 -4.09 19.32 7.66
C ALA A 129 -4.26 18.19 8.71
N GLY A 130 -5.45 18.06 9.33
CA GLY A 130 -5.77 16.94 10.24
C GLY A 130 -5.79 15.54 9.60
N ASP A 131 -5.68 15.45 8.26
CA ASP A 131 -5.54 14.21 7.50
C ASP A 131 -4.12 13.60 7.59
N GLU A 132 -3.15 14.24 8.27
CA GLU A 132 -1.81 13.67 8.54
C GLU A 132 -1.88 12.32 9.27
N ILE A 133 -2.76 12.19 10.27
CA ILE A 133 -3.04 10.90 10.93
C ILE A 133 -3.57 9.87 9.89
N ALA A 134 -4.37 10.33 8.92
CA ALA A 134 -4.87 9.48 7.84
C ALA A 134 -3.82 9.18 6.76
N VAL A 135 -2.72 9.93 6.67
CA VAL A 135 -1.55 9.61 5.84
C VAL A 135 -0.68 8.58 6.55
N ASP A 136 -0.32 8.81 7.81
CA ASP A 136 0.50 7.91 8.62
C ASP A 136 -0.16 6.53 8.80
N LEU A 137 -1.46 6.50 9.16
CA LEU A 137 -2.22 5.25 9.26
C LEU A 137 -2.25 4.48 7.94
N ARG A 138 -2.26 5.20 6.81
CA ARG A 138 -2.31 4.58 5.47
C ARG A 138 -0.96 4.02 5.06
N ILE A 139 0.15 4.70 5.37
CA ILE A 139 1.51 4.16 5.20
C ILE A 139 1.66 2.89 6.03
N LEU A 140 1.25 2.92 7.30
CA LEU A 140 1.28 1.75 8.19
C LEU A 140 0.37 0.61 7.68
N THR A 141 -0.80 0.94 7.15
CA THR A 141 -1.73 -0.05 6.58
C THR A 141 -1.17 -0.69 5.31
N ALA A 142 -0.61 0.10 4.40
CA ALA A 142 0.06 -0.42 3.20
C ALA A 142 1.21 -1.34 3.58
N ARG A 143 2.06 -0.91 4.53
CA ARG A 143 3.15 -1.75 5.05
C ARG A 143 2.65 -3.04 5.69
N ARG A 144 1.54 -2.99 6.43
CA ARG A 144 0.91 -4.18 7.01
C ARG A 144 0.43 -5.15 5.93
N ILE A 145 -0.20 -4.65 4.88
CA ILE A 145 -0.67 -5.48 3.75
C ILE A 145 0.52 -6.19 3.09
N ASP A 146 1.60 -5.48 2.81
CA ASP A 146 2.81 -6.06 2.22
C ASP A 146 3.42 -7.13 3.12
N LEU A 147 3.57 -6.86 4.42
CA LEU A 147 4.08 -7.82 5.39
C LEU A 147 3.21 -9.08 5.48
N VAL A 148 1.88 -8.94 5.40
CA VAL A 148 0.95 -10.08 5.38
C VAL A 148 1.11 -10.89 4.09
N ALA A 149 1.25 -10.23 2.95
CA ALA A 149 1.49 -10.90 1.67
C ALA A 149 2.82 -11.66 1.67
N ASP A 150 3.89 -11.05 2.17
CA ASP A 150 5.21 -11.68 2.28
C ASP A 150 5.21 -12.86 3.25
N ARG A 151 4.53 -12.73 4.40
CA ARG A 151 4.33 -13.85 5.33
C ARG A 151 3.62 -15.01 4.63
N THR A 152 2.56 -14.73 3.88
CA THR A 152 1.79 -15.76 3.16
C THR A 152 2.67 -16.46 2.12
N ARG A 153 3.45 -15.70 1.33
CA ARG A 153 4.40 -16.25 0.35
C ARG A 153 5.47 -17.13 1.02
N ALA A 154 6.01 -16.71 2.16
CA ALA A 154 7.02 -17.46 2.90
C ALA A 154 6.47 -18.80 3.42
N ILE A 155 5.26 -18.79 4.01
CA ILE A 155 4.58 -20.01 4.48
C ILE A 155 4.31 -20.96 3.32
N ASN A 156 3.77 -20.46 2.20
CA ASN A 156 3.49 -21.32 1.04
C ASN A 156 4.76 -21.95 0.47
N ARG A 157 5.87 -21.20 0.42
CA ARG A 157 7.18 -21.73 -0.01
C ARG A 157 7.71 -22.81 0.94
N LEU A 158 7.59 -22.58 2.25
CA LEU A 158 7.97 -23.57 3.26
C LEU A 158 7.15 -24.85 3.12
N ARG A 159 5.83 -24.74 2.97
CA ARG A 159 4.93 -25.89 2.81
C ARG A 159 5.23 -26.66 1.53
N ALA A 160 5.45 -25.97 0.42
CA ALA A 160 5.85 -26.61 -0.84
C ALA A 160 7.14 -27.43 -0.69
N GLN A 161 8.17 -26.87 -0.06
CA GLN A 161 9.43 -27.60 0.19
C GLN A 161 9.25 -28.76 1.16
N LEU A 162 8.42 -28.61 2.19
CA LEU A 162 8.14 -29.70 3.13
C LEU A 162 7.38 -30.84 2.45
N LEU A 163 6.47 -30.52 1.53
CA LEU A 163 5.69 -31.49 0.76
C LEU A 163 6.56 -32.38 -0.14
N GLU A 164 7.70 -31.86 -0.63
CA GLU A 164 8.62 -32.61 -1.49
C GLU A 164 9.21 -33.85 -0.80
N TYR A 165 9.33 -33.87 0.53
CA TYR A 165 9.99 -34.97 1.25
C TYR A 165 9.28 -35.46 2.52
N PHE A 166 8.40 -34.66 3.14
CA PHE A 166 7.69 -35.03 4.36
C PHE A 166 6.22 -34.60 4.35
N PRO A 167 5.43 -35.10 3.38
CA PRO A 167 4.00 -34.79 3.25
C PRO A 167 3.19 -35.04 4.53
N ALA A 168 3.55 -36.04 5.33
CA ALA A 168 2.85 -36.34 6.58
C ALA A 168 2.96 -35.21 7.61
N LEU A 169 4.11 -34.53 7.71
CA LEU A 169 4.31 -33.40 8.61
C LEU A 169 3.73 -32.10 8.03
N GLU A 170 3.72 -31.96 6.71
CA GLU A 170 3.09 -30.82 6.03
C GLU A 170 1.58 -30.73 6.36
N ARG A 171 0.85 -31.84 6.24
CA ARG A 171 -0.59 -31.89 6.55
C ARG A 171 -0.92 -31.87 8.04
N ALA A 172 0.06 -32.05 8.91
CA ALA A 172 -0.14 -32.19 10.35
C ALA A 172 -0.43 -30.86 11.08
N PHE A 173 -0.10 -29.72 10.46
CA PHE A 173 -0.23 -28.41 11.07
C PHE A 173 -0.68 -27.34 10.08
N ASP A 174 -1.45 -26.37 10.58
CA ASP A 174 -1.61 -25.09 9.90
C ASP A 174 -0.41 -24.18 10.23
N TYR A 175 0.60 -24.19 9.37
CA TYR A 175 1.81 -23.35 9.52
C TYR A 175 1.51 -21.85 9.42
N GLY A 176 0.36 -21.46 8.87
CA GLY A 176 -0.11 -20.07 8.83
C GLY A 176 -0.58 -19.56 10.19
N HIS A 177 -0.98 -20.44 11.11
CA HIS A 177 -1.49 -20.07 12.44
C HIS A 177 -0.69 -20.68 13.61
N SER A 178 0.08 -21.75 13.38
CA SER A 178 0.84 -22.46 14.41
C SER A 178 2.29 -21.99 14.48
N LYS A 179 2.57 -21.00 15.34
CA LYS A 179 3.95 -20.58 15.65
C LYS A 179 4.78 -21.73 16.24
N ALA A 180 4.14 -22.63 16.99
CA ALA A 180 4.80 -23.79 17.58
C ALA A 180 5.28 -24.79 16.51
N ALA A 181 4.52 -24.99 15.43
CA ALA A 181 4.94 -25.82 14.30
C ALA A 181 6.12 -25.19 13.53
N LEU A 182 6.14 -23.86 13.37
CA LEU A 182 7.31 -23.16 12.82
C LEU A 182 8.54 -23.30 13.71
N ILE A 183 8.39 -23.17 15.04
CA ILE A 183 9.49 -23.39 16.00
C ILE A 183 10.01 -24.82 15.87
N LEU A 184 9.14 -25.83 15.79
CA LEU A 184 9.52 -27.23 15.57
C LEU A 184 10.42 -27.36 14.32
N LEU A 185 10.00 -26.78 13.20
CA LEU A 185 10.76 -26.80 11.94
C LEU A 185 12.08 -26.01 11.99
N THR A 186 12.42 -25.31 13.08
CA THR A 186 13.76 -24.69 13.21
C THR A 186 14.83 -25.68 13.70
N GLY A 187 14.42 -26.82 14.25
CA GLY A 187 15.32 -27.87 14.78
C GLY A 187 14.99 -29.31 14.36
N TYR A 188 13.74 -29.61 13.99
CA TYR A 188 13.30 -30.94 13.58
C TYR A 188 12.42 -30.86 12.34
N GLN A 189 12.96 -31.29 11.20
CA GLN A 189 12.27 -31.24 9.92
C GLN A 189 12.20 -32.60 9.22
N THR A 190 12.83 -33.65 9.76
CA THR A 190 12.88 -34.97 9.10
C THR A 190 12.20 -36.06 9.95
N PRO A 191 11.62 -37.10 9.31
CA PRO A 191 10.98 -38.20 10.04
C PRO A 191 11.94 -38.88 11.03
N ASP A 192 13.17 -39.17 10.60
CA ASP A 192 14.19 -39.84 11.42
C ASP A 192 14.60 -39.00 12.63
N ALA A 193 14.78 -37.69 12.47
CA ALA A 193 15.15 -36.82 13.57
C ALA A 193 14.04 -36.74 14.62
N LEU A 194 12.77 -36.68 14.18
CA LEU A 194 11.61 -36.71 15.06
C LEU A 194 11.52 -38.05 15.81
N ARG A 195 11.58 -39.18 15.11
CA ARG A 195 11.55 -40.52 15.75
C ARG A 195 12.68 -40.72 16.75
N ARG A 196 13.90 -40.31 16.40
CA ARG A 196 15.08 -40.39 17.29
C ARG A 196 14.94 -39.51 18.53
N ALA A 197 14.29 -38.35 18.40
CA ALA A 197 14.03 -37.49 19.54
C ALA A 197 13.01 -38.15 20.49
N GLY A 198 11.90 -38.65 19.94
CA GLY A 198 10.76 -39.13 20.70
C GLY A 198 9.95 -38.00 21.33
N VAL A 199 8.73 -38.31 21.79
CA VAL A 199 7.75 -37.32 22.28
C VAL A 199 8.29 -36.49 23.44
N ALA A 200 8.82 -37.14 24.50
CA ALA A 200 9.25 -36.46 25.72
C ALA A 200 10.39 -35.45 25.48
N ARG A 201 11.39 -35.83 24.66
CA ARG A 201 12.53 -34.94 24.35
C ARG A 201 12.10 -33.77 23.46
N LEU A 202 11.24 -34.04 22.48
CA LEU A 202 10.71 -33.02 21.58
C LEU A 202 9.85 -32.01 22.35
N GLU A 203 8.98 -32.48 23.24
CA GLU A 203 8.18 -31.62 24.10
C GLU A 203 9.07 -30.73 24.98
N ALA A 204 10.07 -31.30 25.67
CA ALA A 204 10.99 -30.52 26.49
C ALA A 204 11.74 -29.46 25.66
N TRP A 205 12.15 -29.80 24.44
CA TRP A 205 12.83 -28.88 23.52
C TRP A 205 11.92 -27.73 23.06
N LEU A 206 10.63 -28.02 22.81
CA LEU A 206 9.61 -27.04 22.45
C LEU A 206 9.26 -26.13 23.63
N ARG A 207 9.09 -26.68 24.84
CA ARG A 207 8.85 -25.92 26.08
C ARG A 207 9.99 -24.95 26.36
N LYS A 208 11.25 -25.38 26.21
CA LYS A 208 12.43 -24.51 26.37
C LYS A 208 12.41 -23.31 25.41
N ARG A 209 11.73 -23.43 24.26
CA ARG A 209 11.55 -22.36 23.26
C ARG A 209 10.23 -21.62 23.38
N LYS A 210 9.49 -21.81 24.49
CA LYS A 210 8.20 -21.17 24.76
C LYS A 210 7.16 -21.44 23.65
N ALA A 211 7.23 -22.62 23.02
CA ALA A 211 6.23 -23.03 22.04
C ALA A 211 4.89 -23.28 22.74
N TYR A 212 3.83 -22.65 22.23
CA TYR A 212 2.48 -22.86 22.75
C TYR A 212 2.03 -24.31 22.49
N ASN A 213 1.35 -24.92 23.48
CA ASN A 213 0.84 -26.28 23.41
C ASN A 213 1.89 -27.34 22.99
N ALA A 214 3.10 -27.25 23.56
CA ALA A 214 4.25 -28.09 23.22
C ALA A 214 3.96 -29.60 23.26
N THR A 215 3.14 -30.06 24.22
CA THR A 215 2.75 -31.47 24.36
C THR A 215 1.99 -31.97 23.12
N ALA A 216 0.94 -31.26 22.70
CA ALA A 216 0.17 -31.66 21.52
C ALA A 216 1.00 -31.56 20.23
N VAL A 217 1.80 -30.50 20.09
CA VAL A 217 2.68 -30.33 18.91
C VAL A 217 3.70 -31.45 18.82
N ALA A 218 4.31 -31.86 19.93
CA ALA A 218 5.25 -32.97 19.95
C ALA A 218 4.56 -34.29 19.57
N ALA A 219 3.40 -34.60 20.16
CA ALA A 219 2.64 -35.80 19.86
C ALA A 219 2.25 -35.87 18.38
N THR A 220 1.69 -34.79 17.83
CA THR A 220 1.27 -34.69 16.42
C THR A 220 2.46 -34.84 15.47
N ALA A 221 3.61 -34.22 15.76
CA ALA A 221 4.79 -34.33 14.91
C ALA A 221 5.38 -35.75 14.91
N ILE A 222 5.41 -36.42 16.07
CA ILE A 222 5.86 -37.81 16.16
C ILE A 222 4.90 -38.76 15.45
N ALA A 223 3.59 -38.53 15.57
CA ALA A 223 2.59 -39.29 14.82
C ALA A 223 2.80 -39.14 13.30
N ALA A 224 3.03 -37.92 12.82
CA ALA A 224 3.36 -37.68 11.41
C ALA A 224 4.66 -38.39 10.99
N ALA A 225 5.69 -38.39 11.83
CA ALA A 225 6.94 -39.11 11.57
C ALA A 225 6.75 -40.63 11.54
N ASN A 226 5.83 -41.18 12.33
CA ASN A 226 5.51 -42.61 12.31
C ASN A 226 4.59 -42.99 11.14
N ALA A 227 3.89 -42.04 10.52
CA ALA A 227 3.09 -42.29 9.32
C ALA A 227 3.92 -42.38 8.03
N GLN A 228 5.20 -41.97 8.05
CA GLN A 228 6.09 -42.01 6.89
C GLN A 228 7.43 -42.65 7.23
N HIS A 229 7.67 -43.85 6.67
CA HIS A 229 8.92 -44.60 6.89
C HIS A 229 9.94 -44.45 5.75
N SER A 230 9.49 -44.11 4.54
CA SER A 230 10.37 -43.94 3.38
C SER A 230 11.15 -42.62 3.45
N THR A 231 12.46 -42.69 3.18
CA THR A 231 13.34 -41.53 3.03
C THR A 231 13.35 -41.10 1.57
N VAL A 232 12.98 -39.84 1.33
CA VAL A 232 12.98 -39.27 -0.03
C VAL A 232 14.39 -38.79 -0.40
N PRO A 233 14.87 -39.03 -1.63
CA PRO A 233 16.14 -38.48 -2.11
C PRO A 233 16.20 -36.95 -1.94
N GLY A 234 17.32 -36.42 -1.47
CA GLY A 234 17.50 -34.97 -1.26
C GLY A 234 16.88 -34.42 0.04
N GLN A 235 16.21 -35.26 0.85
CA GLN A 235 15.57 -34.87 2.12
C GLN A 235 16.44 -33.98 3.02
N GLN A 236 17.73 -34.29 3.18
CA GLN A 236 18.60 -33.53 4.10
C GLN A 236 18.82 -32.09 3.64
N ILE A 237 18.96 -31.87 2.33
CA ILE A 237 19.12 -30.53 1.75
C ILE A 237 17.79 -29.77 1.85
N ALA A 238 16.68 -30.41 1.49
CA ALA A 238 15.35 -29.82 1.61
C ALA A 238 15.00 -29.44 3.06
N ALA A 239 15.36 -30.29 4.03
CA ALA A 239 15.20 -30.02 5.46
C ALA A 239 15.98 -28.78 5.92
N ALA A 240 17.21 -28.58 5.43
CA ALA A 240 18.00 -27.40 5.74
C ALA A 240 17.35 -26.11 5.17
N MET A 241 16.74 -26.19 3.97
CA MET A 241 16.01 -25.07 3.38
C MET A 241 14.74 -24.73 4.17
N VAL A 242 13.96 -25.75 4.54
CA VAL A 242 12.77 -25.59 5.41
C VAL A 242 13.16 -24.94 6.74
N ALA A 243 14.26 -25.39 7.37
CA ALA A 243 14.74 -24.81 8.62
C ALA A 243 15.10 -23.33 8.50
N ARG A 244 15.64 -22.91 7.35
CA ARG A 244 15.98 -21.51 7.07
C ARG A 244 14.72 -20.67 6.86
N LEU A 245 13.71 -21.20 6.15
CA LEU A 245 12.44 -20.52 5.96
C LEU A 245 11.65 -20.36 7.27
N ALA A 246 11.69 -21.37 8.15
CA ALA A 246 10.98 -21.36 9.42
C ALA A 246 11.51 -20.33 10.44
N ARG A 247 12.73 -19.80 10.24
CA ARG A 247 13.35 -18.78 11.11
C ARG A 247 13.00 -17.34 10.72
N ARG A 248 12.42 -17.13 9.53
CA ARG A 248 12.02 -15.81 9.03
C ARG A 248 10.62 -15.47 9.51
#